data_AF-A0A350PLT5-F1
#
_entry.id   AF-A0A350PLT5-F1
#
_cell.length_a   1.000
_cell.length_b   1.000
_cell.length_c   1.000
_cell.angle_alpha   90.00
_cell.angle_beta   90.00
_cell.angle_gamma   90.00
#
_symmetry.space_group_name_H-M   'P 1'
#
loop_
_entity.id
_entity.type
_entity.pdbx_description
1 polymer ?
#
loop_
_entity_poly.entity_id
_entity_poly.type
_entity_poly.pdbx_seq_one_letter_code
_entity_poly.pdbx_strand_id
1 'polypeptide(L)' 'MKFSEFIESEKSQLSHYLLIGNPVTHSLSPTMHNLALKHNKIGGEYISVSVST' A
#
# COMPACT_ATOMS: atom_id res chain seq x y z
N MET A 1 4.49 -5.86 -4.15
CA MET A 1 5.35 -4.87 -4.81
C MET A 1 6.61 -4.71 -3.97
N LYS A 2 7.80 -4.75 -4.56
CA LYS A 2 9.06 -4.41 -3.89
C LYS A 2 9.18 -2.90 -3.70
N PHE A 3 10.00 -2.44 -2.77
CA PHE A 3 10.19 -1.01 -2.55
C PHE A 3 10.70 -0.26 -3.78
N SER A 4 11.64 -0.84 -4.54
CA SER A 4 12.13 -0.23 -5.79
C SER A 4 11.01 -0.04 -6.83
N GLU A 5 10.15 -1.05 -7.00
CA GLU A 5 8.99 -1.00 -7.89
C GLU A 5 7.96 0.06 -7.44
N PHE A 6 7.81 0.27 -6.12
CA PHE A 6 6.92 1.30 -5.59
C PHE A 6 7.41 2.70 -5.95
N ILE A 7 8.70 2.98 -5.71
CA ILE A 7 9.32 4.30 -5.98
C ILE A 7 9.18 4.70 -7.45
N GLU A 8 9.27 3.75 -8.38
CA GLU A 8 9.13 4.01 -9.81
C GLU A 8 7.67 4.08 -10.29
N SER A 9 6.70 3.67 -9.45
CA SER A 9 5.29 3.63 -9.83
C SER A 9 4.61 4.99 -9.69
N GLU A 10 3.57 5.23 -10.49
CA GLU A 10 2.68 6.40 -10.34
C GLU A 10 2.07 6.49 -8.92
N LYS A 11 1.89 5.34 -8.25
CA LYS A 11 1.35 5.29 -6.88
C LYS A 11 2.21 6.01 -5.85
N SER A 12 3.53 6.10 -6.09
CA SER A 12 4.43 6.89 -5.22
C SER A 12 4.15 8.39 -5.25
N GLN A 13 3.54 8.88 -6.34
CA GLN A 13 3.25 10.29 -6.56
C GLN A 13 1.84 10.70 -6.09
N LEU A 14 1.01 9.72 -5.73
CA LEU A 14 -0.36 9.92 -5.22
C LEU A 14 -0.38 9.80 -3.70
N SER A 15 -1.42 10.32 -3.04
CA SER A 15 -1.61 10.07 -1.60
C SER A 15 -1.73 8.57 -1.31
N HIS A 16 -0.93 8.06 -0.38
CA HIS A 16 -0.87 6.64 -0.08
C HIS A 16 -0.64 6.35 1.40
N TYR A 17 -1.04 5.14 1.80
CA TYR A 17 -0.75 4.52 3.10
C TYR A 17 0.01 3.23 2.83
N LEU A 18 1.04 2.92 3.62
CA LEU A 18 1.91 1.78 3.37
C LEU A 18 1.81 0.72 4.47
N LEU A 19 1.69 -0.54 4.04
CA LEU A 19 2.10 -1.69 4.83
C LEU A 19 3.52 -2.07 4.39
N ILE A 20 4.48 -1.92 5.31
CA ILE A 20 5.89 -2.22 5.06
C ILE A 20 6.27 -3.48 5.85
N GLY A 21 6.93 -4.44 5.20
CA GLY A 21 7.40 -5.68 5.84
C GLY A 21 7.97 -6.67 4.83
N ASN A 22 8.31 -7.88 5.27
CA ASN A 22 8.77 -8.95 4.38
C ASN A 22 8.59 -10.33 5.02
N PRO A 23 7.72 -11.23 4.48
CA PRO A 23 6.80 -11.01 3.37
C PRO A 23 5.53 -10.22 3.79
N VAL A 24 4.87 -9.54 2.84
CA VAL A 24 3.62 -8.78 3.08
C VAL A 24 2.45 -9.20 2.19
N THR A 25 2.67 -10.08 1.22
CA THR A 25 1.69 -10.46 0.18
C THR A 25 0.46 -11.20 0.71
N HIS A 26 0.55 -11.83 1.88
CA HIS A 26 -0.55 -12.58 2.50
C HIS A 26 -1.43 -11.73 3.42
N SER A 27 -1.08 -10.45 3.65
CA SER A 27 -1.83 -9.58 4.54
C SER A 27 -3.18 -9.18 3.94
N LEU A 28 -4.24 -9.24 4.74
CA LEU A 28 -5.58 -8.75 4.39
C LEU A 28 -5.75 -7.25 4.70
N SER A 29 -4.77 -6.61 5.33
CA SER A 29 -4.82 -5.18 5.66
C SER A 29 -5.09 -4.29 4.44
N PRO A 30 -4.51 -4.52 3.25
CA PRO A 30 -4.83 -3.73 2.06
C PRO A 30 -6.32 -3.82 1.68
N THR A 31 -6.93 -4.99 1.75
CA THR A 31 -8.37 -5.15 1.45
C THR A 31 -9.21 -4.39 2.47
N MET A 32 -8.93 -4.58 3.75
CA MET A 32 -9.68 -3.96 4.84
C MET A 32 -9.56 -2.43 4.82
N HIS A 33 -8.35 -1.89 4.70
CA HIS A 33 -8.13 -0.45 4.74
C HIS A 33 -8.63 0.25 3.48
N ASN A 34 -8.43 -0.31 2.28
CA ASN A 34 -9.00 0.30 1.07
C ASN A 34 -10.53 0.33 1.10
N LEU A 35 -11.19 -0.70 1.65
CA LEU A 35 -12.64 -0.69 1.85
C LEU A 35 -13.07 0.44 2.81
N ALA A 36 -12.35 0.61 3.92
CA ALA A 36 -12.62 1.68 4.89
C ALA A 36 -12.35 3.07 4.32
N LEU A 37 -11.23 3.28 3.61
CA LEU A 37 -10.89 4.54 2.95
C LEU A 37 -11.97 4.94 1.95
N LYS A 38 -12.42 4.00 1.10
CA LYS A 38 -13.50 4.21 0.15
C LYS A 38 -14.82 4.55 0.85
N HIS A 39 -15.22 3.79 1.86
CA HIS A 39 -16.47 4.02 2.60
C HIS A 39 -16.51 5.41 3.25
N ASN A 40 -15.39 5.85 3.83
CA ASN A 40 -15.27 7.11 4.52
C ASN A 40 -14.86 8.29 3.62
N LYS A 41 -14.76 8.08 2.29
CA LYS A 41 -14.31 9.09 1.31
C LYS A 41 -12.96 9.72 1.68
N ILE A 42 -12.06 8.92 2.27
CA ILE A 42 -10.69 9.33 2.57
C ILE A 42 -9.86 9.10 1.31
N GLY A 43 -9.17 10.15 0.86
CA GLY A 43 -8.32 10.09 -0.33
C GLY A 43 -7.07 9.24 -0.13
N GLY A 44 -6.68 8.52 -1.18
CA GLY A 44 -5.47 7.71 -1.23
C GLY A 44 -5.72 6.21 -1.25
N GLU A 45 -4.64 5.44 -1.42
CA GLU A 45 -4.67 3.98 -1.51
C GLU A 45 -3.76 3.35 -0.44
N TYR A 46 -4.21 2.26 0.17
CA TYR A 46 -3.40 1.45 1.08
C TYR A 46 -2.65 0.36 0.30
N ILE A 47 -1.32 0.40 0.31
CA ILE A 47 -0.44 -0.37 -0.56
C ILE A 47 0.53 -1.22 0.27
N SER A 48 0.66 -2.50 -0.06
CA SER A 48 1.66 -3.39 0.54
C SER A 48 2.99 -3.32 -0.21
N VAL A 49 4.05 -2.93 0.50
CA VAL A 49 5.41 -2.77 -0.04
C VAL A 49 6.38 -3.67 0.72
N SER A 50 7.06 -4.54 -0.02
CA SER A 50 8.05 -5.46 0.52
C SER A 50 9.42 -4.79 0.56
N VAL A 51 10.08 -4.82 1.72
CA VAL A 51 11.44 -4.30 1.93
C VAL A 51 12.42 -5.43 2.24
N SER A 52 13.59 -5.42 1.62
CA SER A 52 14.69 -6.33 1.95
C SER A 52 15.77 -5.54 2.67
N THR A 53 16.34 -6.11 3.73
CA THR A 53 17.53 -5.56 4.41
C THR A 53 18.79 -5.83 3.61
#